data_AF-A0A0K8RLC4-F1
#
_entry.id   AF-A0A0K8RLC4-F1
#
_cell.length_a   1.000
_cell.length_b   1.000
_cell.length_c   1.000
_cell.angle_alpha   90.00
_cell.angle_beta   90.00
_cell.angle_gamma   90.00
#
_symmetry.space_group_name_H-M   'P 1'
#
loop_
_entity.id
_entity.type
_entity.pdbx_description
1 polymer ?
#
loop_
_entity_poly.entity_id
_entity_poly.type
_entity_poly.pdbx_seq_one_letter_code
_entity_poly.pdbx_strand_id
1 'polypeptide(L)'
;MRVAAMDLASPLLGAGTDVDIPLAVIGLRSLAVLSSRLDVTQILVGPHGYRDWRGLAALAGFDRDSVELMGQRGESPTEALIDAWVAQSRKERVTLHLLIQNLELLERFDVIDDVMPHLDHDVKLFRNKHSGDLPDSISHST
;
A
#
# COMPACT_ATOMS: atom_id res chain seq x y z
N MET A 1 22.27 -5.81 -20.44
CA MET A 1 21.90 -6.98 -19.62
C MET A 1 20.45 -6.77 -19.19
N ARG A 2 19.51 -7.44 -19.85
CA ARG A 2 18.08 -7.33 -19.53
C ARG A 2 17.83 -8.12 -18.25
N VAL A 3 17.49 -7.45 -17.17
CA VAL A 3 16.98 -8.11 -15.97
C VAL A 3 15.60 -8.64 -16.34
N ALA A 4 15.44 -9.96 -16.26
CA ALA A 4 14.16 -10.61 -16.45
C ALA A 4 13.20 -10.08 -15.37
N ALA A 5 12.05 -9.57 -15.79
CA ALA A 5 10.94 -9.33 -14.89
C ALA A 5 10.55 -10.68 -14.29
N MET A 6 10.92 -10.91 -13.03
CA MET A 6 10.42 -12.02 -12.25
C MET A 6 8.96 -11.72 -11.94
N ASP A 7 8.08 -12.37 -12.70
CA ASP A 7 6.66 -12.53 -12.40
C ASP A 7 6.55 -13.38 -11.12
N LEU A 8 6.75 -12.72 -9.98
CA LEU A 8 6.40 -13.25 -8.67
C LEU A 8 4.97 -12.82 -8.39
N ALA A 9 4.01 -13.60 -8.89
CA ALA A 9 2.65 -13.52 -8.39
C ALA A 9 2.68 -13.86 -6.88
N SER A 10 2.57 -12.83 -6.04
CA SER A 10 2.47 -12.96 -4.58
C SER A 10 1.27 -13.88 -4.25
N PRO A 11 1.47 -15.07 -3.63
CA PRO A 11 0.40 -16.04 -3.40
C PRO A 11 -0.64 -15.57 -2.37
N LEU A 12 -0.41 -14.43 -1.73
CA LEU A 12 -1.22 -13.90 -0.63
C LEU A 12 -2.50 -13.19 -1.11
N LEU A 13 -2.59 -12.81 -2.38
CA LEU A 13 -3.81 -12.26 -2.97
C LEU A 13 -4.44 -13.32 -3.88
N GLY A 14 -5.60 -13.83 -3.48
CA GLY A 14 -6.33 -14.85 -4.22
C GLY A 14 -6.54 -14.47 -5.70
N ALA A 15 -6.63 -15.49 -6.56
CA ALA A 15 -6.81 -15.36 -8.01
C ALA A 15 -8.13 -14.61 -8.34
N GLY A 16 -8.08 -13.29 -8.39
CA GLY A 16 -9.22 -12.41 -8.67
C GLY A 16 -8.99 -10.95 -8.29
N THR A 17 -8.36 -10.17 -9.18
CA THR A 17 -8.60 -8.72 -9.36
C THR A 17 -8.26 -7.71 -8.23
N ASP A 18 -7.43 -8.03 -7.23
CA ASP A 18 -6.99 -7.03 -6.23
C ASP A 18 -5.76 -6.20 -6.63
N VAL A 19 -5.18 -6.45 -7.80
CA VAL A 19 -4.07 -5.65 -8.37
C VAL A 19 -4.42 -4.18 -8.60
N ASP A 20 -5.72 -3.87 -8.70
CA ASP A 20 -6.24 -2.62 -9.21
C ASP A 20 -6.84 -1.70 -8.14
N ILE A 21 -6.87 -2.15 -6.89
CA ILE A 21 -7.42 -1.38 -5.77
C ILE A 21 -6.50 -0.21 -5.43
N PRO A 22 -6.99 1.05 -5.44
CA PRO A 22 -6.16 2.21 -5.13
C PRO A 22 -5.59 2.14 -3.71
N LEU A 23 -4.36 2.62 -3.50
CA LEU A 23 -3.80 2.73 -2.15
C LEU A 23 -4.64 3.63 -1.22
N ALA A 24 -5.38 4.58 -1.81
CA ALA A 24 -6.28 5.50 -1.12
C ALA A 24 -7.42 4.81 -0.34
N VAL A 25 -7.61 3.48 -0.48
CA VAL A 25 -8.61 2.74 0.30
C VAL A 25 -8.18 2.50 1.74
N ILE A 26 -6.88 2.63 2.08
CA ILE A 26 -6.37 2.39 3.43
C ILE A 26 -7.14 3.24 4.43
N GLY A 27 -7.83 2.57 5.34
CA GLY A 27 -8.56 3.18 6.44
C GLY A 27 -7.67 3.47 7.64
N LEU A 28 -8.21 4.22 8.59
CA LEU A 28 -7.48 4.66 9.80
C LEU A 28 -6.90 3.50 10.62
N ARG A 29 -7.58 2.35 10.68
CA ARG A 29 -7.08 1.17 11.43
C ARG A 29 -5.87 0.54 10.74
N SER A 30 -5.95 0.33 9.44
CA SER A 30 -4.85 -0.19 8.63
C SER A 30 -3.64 0.74 8.70
N LEU A 31 -3.88 2.05 8.58
CA LEU A 31 -2.84 3.06 8.71
C LEU A 31 -2.18 3.03 10.09
N ALA A 32 -2.96 2.98 11.17
CA ALA A 32 -2.42 2.91 12.52
C ALA A 32 -1.54 1.66 12.75
N VAL A 33 -1.94 0.51 12.19
CA VAL A 33 -1.11 -0.72 12.24
C VAL A 33 0.19 -0.51 11.48
N LEU A 34 0.13 -0.03 10.23
CA LEU A 34 1.33 0.27 9.44
C LEU A 34 2.28 1.21 10.18
N SER A 35 1.78 2.34 10.69
CA SER A 35 2.56 3.31 11.44
C SER A 35 3.22 2.69 12.67
N SER A 36 2.45 1.94 13.48
CA SER A 36 2.98 1.28 14.68
C SER A 36 4.12 0.30 14.40
N ARG A 37 4.18 -0.27 13.18
CA ARG A 37 5.16 -1.28 12.79
C ARG A 37 6.34 -0.73 11.99
N LEU A 38 6.10 0.32 11.21
CA LEU A 38 7.07 0.86 10.25
C LEU A 38 7.73 2.15 10.75
N ASP A 39 7.14 2.88 11.70
CA ASP A 39 7.80 4.03 12.34
C ASP A 39 8.95 3.61 13.25
N VAL A 40 8.90 2.36 13.74
CA VAL A 40 9.98 1.76 14.53
C VAL A 40 11.20 1.54 13.65
N THR A 41 12.23 2.36 13.90
CA THR A 41 13.51 2.30 13.16
C THR A 41 14.11 0.89 13.23
N GLN A 42 14.29 0.29 12.07
CA GLN A 42 14.98 -0.99 11.94
C GLN A 42 16.47 -0.74 11.72
N ILE A 43 17.30 -1.34 12.59
CA ILE A 43 18.77 -1.24 12.51
C ILE A 43 19.30 -2.21 11.44
N LEU A 44 18.69 -3.38 11.31
CA LEU A 44 19.07 -4.38 10.33
C LEU A 44 18.53 -3.97 8.95
N VAL A 45 19.45 -3.87 7.99
CA VAL A 45 19.14 -3.67 6.58
C VAL A 45 18.87 -5.02 5.91
N GLY A 46 17.86 -5.05 5.05
CA GLY A 46 17.56 -6.17 4.16
C GLY A 46 18.19 -5.96 2.78
N PRO A 47 17.92 -6.86 1.82
CA PRO A 47 18.45 -6.79 0.45
C PRO A 47 18.09 -5.49 -0.28
N HIS A 48 16.98 -4.86 0.10
CA HIS A 48 16.45 -3.62 -0.49
C HIS A 48 16.67 -2.37 0.40
N GLY A 49 17.51 -2.46 1.42
CA GLY A 49 17.84 -1.34 2.31
C GLY A 49 17.13 -1.41 3.66
N TYR A 50 16.69 -0.27 4.20
CA TYR A 50 16.05 -0.22 5.52
C TYR A 50 14.74 -1.02 5.53
N ARG A 51 14.46 -1.74 6.61
CA ARG A 51 13.23 -2.55 6.75
C ARG A 51 12.09 -1.80 7.45
N ASP A 52 12.13 -0.48 7.44
CA ASP A 52 11.13 0.43 8.01
C ASP A 52 10.59 1.40 6.95
N TRP A 53 9.85 2.41 7.38
CA TRP A 53 9.24 3.42 6.50
C TRP A 53 10.22 4.04 5.49
N ARG A 54 11.51 4.14 5.82
CA ARG A 54 12.53 4.71 4.92
C ARG A 54 12.75 3.83 3.69
N GLY A 55 12.81 2.52 3.89
CA GLY A 55 12.93 1.57 2.79
C GLY A 55 11.66 1.48 1.97
N LEU A 56 10.50 1.54 2.64
CA LEU A 56 9.21 1.58 1.93
C LEU A 56 9.12 2.83 1.04
N ALA A 57 9.56 3.99 1.54
CA ALA A 57 9.59 5.22 0.77
C ALA A 57 10.55 5.15 -0.43
N ALA A 58 11.75 4.57 -0.23
CA ALA A 58 12.70 4.37 -1.32
C ALA A 58 12.14 3.44 -2.42
N LEU A 59 11.50 2.33 -2.03
CA LEU A 59 10.83 1.41 -2.97
C LEU A 59 9.61 2.04 -3.65
N ALA A 60 8.93 2.97 -2.97
CA ALA A 60 7.86 3.78 -3.54
C ALA A 60 8.37 4.91 -4.47
N GLY A 61 9.68 5.01 -4.71
CA GLY A 61 10.27 5.96 -5.67
C GLY A 61 10.50 7.36 -5.12
N PHE A 62 10.40 7.57 -3.81
CA PHE A 62 10.75 8.85 -3.21
C PHE A 62 12.26 9.04 -3.15
N ASP A 63 12.71 10.25 -3.49
CA ASP A 63 14.11 10.62 -3.35
C ASP A 63 14.50 10.84 -1.88
N ARG A 64 15.81 10.87 -1.62
CA ARG A 64 16.36 11.00 -0.27
C ARG A 64 15.86 12.25 0.46
N ASP A 65 15.77 13.38 -0.24
CA ASP A 65 15.38 14.65 0.36
C ASP A 65 13.89 14.61 0.78
N SER A 66 13.03 13.99 -0.03
CA SER A 66 11.62 13.77 0.31
C SER A 66 11.47 12.85 1.52
N VAL A 67 12.25 11.76 1.59
CA VAL A 67 12.27 10.85 2.73
C VAL A 67 12.71 11.57 4.01
N GLU A 68 13.78 12.36 3.95
CA GLU A 68 14.24 13.15 5.10
C GLU A 68 13.17 14.14 5.58
N LEU A 69 12.46 14.80 4.65
CA LEU A 69 11.38 15.72 4.99
C LEU A 69 10.20 15.02 5.68
N MET A 70 9.84 13.80 5.27
CA MET A 70 8.79 13.01 5.93
C MET A 70 9.17 12.73 7.40
N GLY A 71 10.42 12.36 7.66
CA GLY A 71 10.92 12.09 9.01
C GLY A 71 10.97 13.32 9.93
N GLN A 72 11.02 14.53 9.38
CA GLN A 72 11.12 15.78 10.15
C GLN A 72 9.77 16.37 10.57
N ARG A 73 8.66 15.87 10.04
CA ARG A 73 7.32 16.42 10.33
C ARG A 73 6.85 16.24 11.79
N GLY A 74 7.56 15.45 12.60
CA GLY A 74 7.28 15.25 14.02
C GLY A 74 6.07 14.36 14.32
N GLU A 75 5.30 13.99 13.30
CA GLU A 75 4.21 13.02 13.31
C GLU A 75 4.70 11.64 12.83
N SER A 76 3.79 10.72 12.51
CA SER A 76 4.14 9.41 11.92
C SER A 76 4.73 9.61 10.51
N PRO A 77 6.00 9.22 10.28
CA PRO A 77 6.57 9.27 8.93
C PRO A 77 5.91 8.27 7.98
N THR A 78 5.36 7.16 8.49
CA THR A 78 4.55 6.23 7.67
C THR A 78 3.27 6.89 7.18
N GLU A 79 2.56 7.65 8.02
CA GLU A 79 1.37 8.40 7.58
C GLU A 79 1.72 9.43 6.51
N ALA A 80 2.77 10.23 6.74
CA ALA A 80 3.24 11.21 5.77
C ALA A 80 3.64 10.56 4.43
N LEU A 81 4.23 9.37 4.48
CA LEU A 81 4.56 8.57 3.30
C LEU A 81 3.30 8.12 2.55
N ILE A 82 2.34 7.50 3.23
CA ILE A 82 1.11 7.01 2.59
C ILE A 82 0.33 8.17 1.95
N ASP A 83 0.22 9.31 2.64
CA ASP A 83 -0.42 10.51 2.10
C ASP A 83 0.29 11.02 0.83
N ALA A 84 1.62 11.10 0.87
CA ALA A 84 2.41 11.53 -0.28
C ALA A 84 2.29 10.53 -1.45
N TRP A 85 2.26 9.23 -1.17
CA TRP A 85 2.17 8.18 -2.18
C TRP A 85 0.79 8.16 -2.84
N VAL A 86 -0.27 8.35 -2.04
CA VAL A 86 -1.63 8.57 -2.57
C VAL A 86 -1.69 9.85 -3.41
N ALA A 87 -1.02 10.94 -3.02
CA ALA A 87 -0.99 12.16 -3.82
C ALA A 87 -0.27 11.98 -5.17
N GLN A 88 0.72 11.08 -5.25
CA GLN A 88 1.38 10.70 -6.51
C GLN A 88 0.48 9.92 -7.47
N SER A 89 -0.66 9.38 -7.00
CA SER A 89 -1.60 8.59 -7.82
C SER A 89 -2.14 9.34 -9.06
N ARG A 90 -1.99 10.67 -9.10
CA ARG A 90 -2.30 11.50 -10.27
C ARG A 90 -1.34 11.32 -11.45
N LYS A 91 -0.15 10.75 -11.22
CA LYS A 91 0.90 10.53 -12.22
C LYS A 91 1.06 9.06 -12.58
N GLU A 92 0.96 8.17 -11.60
CA GLU A 92 1.13 6.73 -11.76
C GLU A 92 0.10 5.99 -10.90
N ARG A 93 -0.38 4.82 -11.35
CA ARG A 93 -1.40 4.08 -10.60
C ARG A 93 -0.79 3.46 -9.35
N VAL A 94 -1.04 4.06 -8.19
CA VAL A 94 -0.60 3.54 -6.88
C VAL A 94 -1.69 2.65 -6.30
N THR A 95 -1.35 1.37 -6.07
CA THR A 95 -2.32 0.35 -5.66
C THR A 95 -1.95 -0.29 -4.33
N LEU A 96 -2.94 -0.92 -3.68
CA LEU A 96 -2.72 -1.68 -2.47
C LEU A 96 -1.77 -2.86 -2.71
N HIS A 97 -1.85 -3.49 -3.89
CA HIS A 97 -0.93 -4.55 -4.28
C HIS A 97 0.54 -4.08 -4.27
N LEU A 98 0.81 -2.87 -4.74
CA LEU A 98 2.16 -2.31 -4.74
C LEU A 98 2.70 -2.10 -3.32
N LEU A 99 1.84 -1.70 -2.36
CA LEU A 99 2.22 -1.65 -0.95
C LEU A 99 2.63 -3.04 -0.45
N ILE A 100 1.82 -4.07 -0.72
CA ILE A 100 2.12 -5.44 -0.26
C ILE A 100 3.42 -5.96 -0.88
N GLN A 101 3.61 -5.79 -2.20
CA GLN A 101 4.87 -6.15 -2.86
C GLN A 101 6.07 -5.46 -2.24
N ASN A 102 5.97 -4.15 -1.95
CA ASN A 102 7.08 -3.44 -1.32
C ASN A 102 7.35 -3.96 0.10
N LEU A 103 6.34 -4.32 0.88
CA LEU A 103 6.53 -4.95 2.20
C LEU A 103 7.18 -6.35 2.10
N GLU A 104 6.86 -7.12 1.05
CA GLU A 104 7.52 -8.40 0.76
C GLU A 104 9.00 -8.20 0.42
N LEU A 105 9.34 -7.19 -0.40
CA LEU A 105 10.72 -6.83 -0.71
C LEU A 105 11.52 -6.37 0.53
N LEU A 106 10.85 -5.76 1.51
CA LEU A 106 11.47 -5.43 2.81
C LEU A 106 11.55 -6.64 3.76
N GLU A 107 11.07 -7.82 3.34
CA GLU A 107 10.95 -9.03 4.16
C GLU A 107 10.13 -8.76 5.45
N ARG A 108 9.14 -7.86 5.39
CA ARG A 108 8.27 -7.49 6.51
C ARG A 108 6.96 -8.27 6.51
N PHE A 109 7.07 -9.60 6.45
CA PHE A 109 5.92 -10.51 6.50
C PHE A 109 5.11 -10.35 7.79
N ASP A 110 5.76 -9.98 8.91
CA ASP A 110 5.11 -9.64 10.17
C ASP A 110 4.11 -8.49 10.03
N VAL A 111 4.47 -7.46 9.26
CA VAL A 111 3.61 -6.29 9.03
C VAL A 111 2.46 -6.65 8.12
N ILE A 112 2.73 -7.48 7.10
CA ILE A 112 1.70 -7.96 6.17
C ILE A 112 0.64 -8.75 6.95
N ASP A 113 1.05 -9.72 7.77
CA ASP A 113 0.16 -10.56 8.56
C ASP A 113 -0.70 -9.72 9.53
N ASP A 114 -0.11 -8.71 10.17
CA ASP A 114 -0.81 -7.83 11.10
C ASP A 114 -1.83 -6.91 10.42
N VAL A 115 -1.51 -6.38 9.24
CA VAL A 115 -2.35 -5.38 8.56
C VAL A 115 -3.44 -6.02 7.68
N MET A 116 -3.22 -7.24 7.18
CA MET A 116 -4.11 -7.89 6.19
C MET A 116 -5.58 -7.96 6.62
N PRO A 117 -5.94 -8.34 7.86
CA PRO A 117 -7.34 -8.38 8.28
C PRO A 117 -8.05 -7.02 8.21
N HIS A 118 -7.29 -5.93 8.39
CA HIS A 118 -7.79 -4.56 8.31
C HIS A 118 -7.90 -4.10 6.85
N LEU A 119 -6.92 -4.44 6.01
CA LEU A 119 -6.99 -4.18 4.58
C LEU A 119 -8.16 -4.91 3.92
N ASP A 120 -8.41 -6.17 4.27
CA ASP A 120 -9.58 -6.92 3.78
C ASP A 120 -10.90 -6.22 4.09
N HIS A 121 -10.98 -5.58 5.27
CA HIS A 121 -12.14 -4.79 5.65
C HIS A 121 -12.27 -3.53 4.79
N ASP A 122 -11.18 -2.79 4.61
CA ASP A 122 -11.12 -1.57 3.80
C ASP A 122 -11.51 -1.84 2.33
N VAL A 123 -10.99 -2.93 1.75
CA VAL A 123 -11.31 -3.38 0.38
C VAL A 123 -12.79 -3.74 0.25
N LYS A 124 -13.38 -4.43 1.25
CA LYS A 124 -14.82 -4.72 1.25
C LYS A 124 -15.65 -3.45 1.29
N LEU A 125 -15.29 -2.46 2.12
CA LEU A 125 -15.98 -1.18 2.18
C LEU A 125 -15.88 -0.41 0.86
N PHE A 126 -14.70 -0.40 0.24
CA PHE A 126 -14.48 0.21 -1.07
C PHE A 126 -15.35 -0.43 -2.15
N ARG A 127 -15.35 -1.77 -2.25
CA ARG A 127 -16.18 -2.51 -3.21
C ARG A 127 -17.66 -2.24 -3.00
N ASN A 128 -18.15 -2.25 -1.76
CA ASN A 128 -19.57 -2.02 -1.48
C ASN A 128 -20.03 -0.61 -1.91
N LYS A 129 -19.15 0.40 -1.78
CA LYS A 129 -19.45 1.77 -2.26
C LYS A 129 -19.56 1.83 -3.79
N HIS A 130 -18.72 1.09 -4.51
CA HIS A 130 -18.73 1.09 -5.97
C HIS A 130 -19.72 0.12 -6.61
N SER A 131 -20.14 -0.92 -5.89
CA SER A 131 -21.24 -1.79 -6.32
C SER A 131 -22.59 -1.09 -6.23
N GLY A 132 -22.70 0.00 -5.46
CA GLY A 132 -23.91 0.84 -5.36
C GLY A 132 -24.10 1.86 -6.50
N ASP A 133 -23.12 1.98 -7.42
CA ASP A 133 -23.16 2.91 -8.56
C ASP A 133 -23.68 2.27 -9.86
N LEU A 134 -24.23 1.06 -9.81
CA LEU A 134 -25.03 0.55 -10.93
C LEU A 134 -26.31 1.37 -11.04
N PRO A 135 -26.56 2.12 -12.13
CA PRO A 135 -27.87 2.71 -12.33
C PRO A 135 -28.89 1.58 -12.36
N ASP A 136 -29.90 1.67 -11.48
CA ASP A 136 -31.16 0.95 -11.61
C ASP A 136 -31.61 1.14 -13.07
N SER A 137 -31.36 0.12 -13.89
CA SER A 137 -31.93 0.05 -15.21
C SER A 137 -33.40 -0.25 -14.99
N ILE A 138 -34.13 0.85 -14.94
CA ILE A 138 -35.58 1.00 -14.93
C ILE A 138 -36.24 -0.14 -15.71
N SER A 139 -37.06 -0.91 -15.00
CA SER A 139 -38.16 -1.70 -15.53
C SER A 139 -39.01 -0.86 -16.48
N HIS A 140 -39.35 -1.35 -17.68
CA HIS A 140 -40.73 -1.38 -18.21
C HIS A 140 -40.83 -1.72 -19.71
N SER A 141 -41.76 -2.64 -20.00
CA SER A 141 -42.55 -2.82 -21.24
C SER A 141 -41.81 -3.43 -22.45
N THR A 142 -42.32 -4.45 -23.13
CA THR A 142 -43.73 -4.77 -23.48
C THR A 142 -44.00 -6.27 -23.41
#